data_AF-A0A3D1BA73-F1
#
_entry.id   AF-A0A3D1BA73-F1
#
_cell.length_a   1.000
_cell.length_b   1.000
_cell.length_c   1.000
_cell.angle_alpha   90.00
_cell.angle_beta   90.00
_cell.angle_gamma   90.00
#
_symmetry.space_group_name_H-M   'P 1'
#
loop_
_entity.id
_entity.type
_entity.pdbx_description
1 polymer ?
#
loop_
_entity_poly.entity_id
_entity_poly.type
_entity_poly.pdbx_seq_one_letter_code
_entity_poly.pdbx_strand_id
1 'polypeptide(L)' 'IDAKLLVTLPVSNNLPLAALIVGAPAIGGALFVVDKLLGDKVARFATVQYNVEGPWKSPKITFDKPFEKPN' A
#
# COMPACT_ATOMS: atom_id res chain seq x y z
N ILE A 1 -3.98 -6.26 -26.67
CA ILE A 1 -4.42 -5.06 -25.93
C ILE A 1 -3.20 -4.30 -25.47
N ASP A 2 -3.37 -2.99 -25.32
CA ASP A 2 -2.39 -2.08 -24.75
C ASP A 2 -3.19 -1.17 -23.79
N ALA A 3 -2.98 -1.36 -22.49
CA ALA A 3 -3.81 -0.75 -21.47
C ALA A 3 -3.03 -0.49 -20.18
N LYS A 4 -3.44 0.55 -19.44
CA LYS A 4 -2.92 0.89 -18.11
C LYS A 4 -3.91 0.46 -17.04
N LEU A 5 -3.45 -0.39 -16.12
CA LEU A 5 -4.23 -0.81 -14.95
C LEU A 5 -3.74 -0.05 -13.72
N LEU A 6 -4.66 0.67 -13.08
CA LEU A 6 -4.41 1.33 -11.80
C LEU A 6 -4.85 0.41 -10.67
N VAL A 7 -3.94 0.12 -9.74
CA VAL A 7 -4.24 -0.65 -8.54
C VAL A 7 -4.00 0.24 -7.33
N THR A 8 -5.07 0.49 -6.58
CA THR A 8 -4.97 1.19 -5.29
C THR A 8 -4.68 0.16 -4.22
N LEU A 9 -3.46 0.20 -3.67
CA LEU A 9 -3.11 -0.62 -2.54
C LEU A 9 -3.61 0.07 -1.27
N PRO A 10 -4.35 -0.64 -0.39
CA PRO A 10 -4.67 -0.15 0.94
C PRO A 10 -3.40 -0.23 1.79
N VAL A 11 -2.49 0.72 1.60
CA VAL A 11 -1.48 1.11 2.59
C VAL A 11 -2.25 1.82 3.70
N SER A 12 -2.99 1.01 4.46
CA SER A 12 -3.61 1.50 5.68
C SER A 12 -2.50 1.92 6.63
N ASN A 13 -2.83 2.78 7.58
CA ASN A 13 -2.01 2.98 8.76
C ASN A 13 -2.14 1.73 9.65
N ASN A 14 -1.82 0.56 9.11
CA ASN A 14 -2.10 -0.72 9.73
C ASN A 14 -0.96 -1.07 10.67
N LEU A 15 -1.17 -0.69 11.94
CA LEU A 15 -0.54 -1.31 13.11
C LEU A 15 -0.23 -2.82 12.92
N PRO A 16 -1.07 -3.66 12.26
CA PRO A 16 -0.72 -5.03 11.93
C PRO A 16 0.61 -5.25 11.18
N LEU A 17 0.93 -4.44 10.18
CA LEU A 17 2.19 -4.59 9.42
C LEU A 17 3.39 -4.14 10.28
N ALA A 18 3.19 -3.07 11.06
CA ALA A 18 4.18 -2.61 12.03
C ALA A 18 4.41 -3.65 13.14
N ALA A 19 3.35 -4.26 13.67
CA ALA A 19 3.40 -5.31 14.68
C ALA A 19 4.10 -6.58 14.15
N LEU A 20 3.86 -6.95 12.90
CA LEU A 20 4.52 -8.07 12.22
C LEU A 20 6.04 -7.85 12.11
N ILE A 21 6.49 -6.63 11.82
CA ILE A 21 7.92 -6.27 11.76
C ILE A 21 8.55 -6.21 13.15
N VAL A 22 7.81 -5.74 14.16
CA VAL A 22 8.31 -5.53 15.53
C VAL A 22 8.48 -6.85 16.30
N GLY A 23 7.71 -7.89 15.96
CA GLY A 23 8.03 -9.29 16.31
C GLY A 23 8.16 -9.65 17.80
N ALA A 24 7.77 -8.78 18.75
CA ALA A 24 8.08 -8.97 20.17
C ALA A 24 6.96 -8.52 21.13
N PRO A 25 6.63 -9.32 22.18
CA PRO A 25 5.60 -9.00 23.18
C PRO A 25 5.99 -7.94 24.23
N ALA A 26 7.17 -7.31 24.13
CA ALA A 26 7.75 -6.49 25.21
C ALA A 26 7.32 -5.00 25.26
N ILE A 27 6.36 -4.56 24.43
CA ILE A 27 6.04 -3.13 24.24
C ILE A 27 4.64 -2.76 24.77
N GLY A 28 4.26 -3.21 25.97
CA GLY A 28 2.91 -2.96 26.52
C GLY A 28 2.61 -1.50 26.91
N GLY A 29 3.62 -0.74 27.40
CA GLY A 29 3.41 0.62 27.89
C GLY A 29 3.67 1.74 26.87
N ALA A 30 4.73 1.61 26.06
CA ALA A 30 5.11 2.63 25.08
C ALA A 30 4.22 2.62 23.82
N LEU A 31 3.73 1.44 23.39
CA LEU A 31 2.84 1.33 22.22
C LEU A 31 1.49 2.00 22.46
N PHE A 32 0.98 1.98 23.69
CA PHE A 32 -0.28 2.65 24.08
C PHE A 32 -0.22 4.18 23.93
N VAL A 33 0.94 4.78 24.19
CA VAL A 33 1.16 6.23 24.02
C VAL A 33 1.31 6.58 22.54
N VAL A 34 1.97 5.72 21.77
CA VAL A 34 2.11 5.84 20.32
C VAL A 34 0.75 5.72 19.61
N ASP A 35 -0.12 4.79 20.05
CA ASP A 35 -1.47 4.59 19.51
C ASP A 35 -2.37 5.84 19.69
N LYS A 36 -2.30 6.48 20.86
CA LYS A 36 -3.00 7.74 21.17
C LYS A 36 -2.54 8.95 20.34
N LEU A 37 -1.32 8.94 19.80
CA LEU A 37 -0.75 10.05 19.01
C LEU A 37 -0.77 9.79 17.49
N LEU A 38 -0.63 8.54 17.06
CA LEU A 38 -0.69 8.11 15.65
C LEU A 38 -2.13 7.86 15.17
N GLY A 39 -3.08 7.64 16.09
CA GLY A 39 -4.47 7.30 15.76
C GLY A 39 -5.20 8.36 14.93
N ASP A 40 -4.80 9.63 15.01
CA ASP A 40 -5.51 10.72 14.36
C ASP A 40 -5.04 11.03 12.93
N LYS A 41 -3.97 10.41 12.40
CA LYS A 41 -3.41 10.85 11.12
C LYS A 41 -2.93 9.76 10.15
N VAL A 42 -3.59 9.85 8.99
CA VAL A 42 -3.20 9.52 7.60
C VAL A 42 -3.32 8.06 7.16
N ALA A 43 -4.51 7.70 6.67
CA ALA A 43 -4.62 6.68 5.63
C ALA A 43 -3.96 7.22 4.34
N ARG A 44 -2.81 6.65 3.94
CA ARG A 44 -2.16 7.01 2.67
C ARG A 44 -2.39 5.89 1.67
N PHE A 45 -3.34 6.06 0.77
CA PHE A 45 -3.50 5.14 -0.37
C PHE A 45 -2.35 5.35 -1.36
N ALA A 46 -1.58 4.30 -1.66
CA ALA A 46 -0.62 4.30 -2.75
C ALA A 46 -1.30 3.64 -3.95
N THR A 47 -1.51 4.41 -5.00
CA THR A 47 -1.93 3.84 -6.29
C THR A 47 -0.69 3.58 -7.12
N VAL A 48 -0.63 2.43 -7.76
CA VAL A 48 0.45 2.02 -8.66
C VAL A 48 -0.14 1.73 -10.04
N GLN A 49 0.63 2.05 -11.08
CA GLN A 49 0.26 1.80 -12.46
C GLN A 49 1.00 0.57 -12.97
N TYR A 50 0.25 -0.34 -13.59
CA TYR A 50 0.77 -1.49 -14.32
C TYR A 50 0.44 -1.34 -15.79
N ASN A 51 1.37 -1.75 -16.64
CA ASN A 51 1.15 -1.89 -18.07
C ASN A 51 0.64 -3.30 -18.38
N VAL A 52 -0.36 -3.40 -19.25
CA VAL A 52 -1.01 -4.64 -19.65
C VAL A 52 -0.94 -4.76 -21.16
N GLU A 53 -0.09 -5.66 -21.65
CA GLU A 53 0.20 -5.82 -23.08
C GLU A 53 -0.07 -7.25 -23.57
N GLY A 54 -0.35 -7.40 -24.86
CA GLY A 54 -0.45 -8.71 -25.52
C GLY A 54 -1.86 -9.29 -25.67
N PRO A 55 -2.01 -10.61 -25.91
CA PRO A 55 -3.29 -11.24 -26.20
C PRO A 55 -4.24 -11.25 -24.99
N TRP A 56 -5.55 -11.10 -25.21
CA TRP A 56 -6.57 -11.09 -24.14
C TRP A 56 -6.59 -12.37 -23.27
N LYS A 57 -6.26 -13.53 -23.85
CA LYS A 57 -6.21 -14.80 -23.12
C LYS A 57 -4.95 -14.95 -22.24
N SER A 58 -3.92 -14.17 -22.51
CA SER A 58 -2.62 -14.28 -21.83
C SER A 58 -1.89 -12.93 -21.86
N PRO A 59 -2.45 -11.88 -21.24
CA PRO A 59 -1.81 -10.58 -21.21
C PRO A 59 -0.59 -10.63 -20.30
N LYS A 60 0.45 -9.90 -20.67
CA LYS A 60 1.63 -9.66 -19.85
C LYS A 60 1.37 -8.42 -18.99
N ILE A 61 1.50 -8.57 -17.68
CA ILE A 61 1.32 -7.48 -16.71
C ILE A 61 2.69 -7.13 -16.13
N THR A 62 3.10 -5.88 -16.25
CA THR A 62 4.40 -5.39 -15.76
C THR A 62 4.23 -4.11 -14.96
N PHE A 63 4.96 -3.99 -13.85
CA PHE A 63 5.02 -2.75 -13.09
C PHE A 63 5.59 -1.63 -13.97
N ASP A 64 4.92 -0.48 -13.96
CA ASP A 64 5.34 0.72 -14.70
C ASP A 64 5.89 1.77 -13.73
N LYS A 65 5.02 2.43 -12.96
CA LYS A 65 5.42 3.47 -11.99
C LYS A 65 4.37 3.71 -10.90
N PRO A 66 4.73 4.35 -9.77
CA PRO A 66 3.75 4.90 -8.84
C PRO A 66 2.80 5.86 -9.55
N PHE A 67 1.52 5.84 -9.19
CA PHE A 67 0.52 6.70 -9.81
C PHE A 67 0.69 8.15 -9.33
N GLU A 68 0.76 9.06 -10.30
CA GLU A 68 0.76 10.50 -10.09
C GLU A 68 -0.50 11.05 -10.76
N LYS A 69 -1.26 11.88 -10.06
CA LYS A 69 -2.46 12.50 -10.63
C LYS A 69 -2.04 13.44 -11.77
N PRO A 70 -2.59 13.32 -12.99
CA PRO A 70 -2.35 14.32 -14.04
C PRO A 70 -2.93 15.67 -13.62
N ASN A 71 -2.14 16.74 -13.80
CA ASN A 71 -2.54 18.13 -13.53
C ASN A 71 -3.54 18.65 -14.56
#